data_AF-A0A2M8PJT6-F1
#
_entry.id   AF-A0A2M8PJT6-F1
#
_cell.length_a   1.000
_cell.length_b   1.000
_cell.length_c   1.000
_cell.angle_alpha   90.00
_cell.angle_beta   90.00
_cell.angle_gamma   90.00
#
_symmetry.space_group_name_H-M   'P 1'
#
loop_
_entity.id
_entity.type
_entity.pdbx_description
1 polymer ?
#
loop_
_entity_poly.entity_id
_entity_poly.type
_entity_poly.pdbx_seq_one_letter_code
_entity_poly.pdbx_strand_id
1 'polypeptide(L)'
;QFHEAAKKLQEALEVEPSFAVAIATLGLVYRRLGELTKNNRGQQIRYYNMAEEKLLTALELDDKLLNNDGESYQGTLGSLYRRQGRFDEAIERYHHAAKITPGRSYPFLNLALLYYEQVDILPMP
;
A
#
# COMPACT_ATOMS: atom_id res chain seq x y z
N GLN A 1 -8.24 13.70 -10.70
CA GLN A 1 -7.49 14.11 -9.49
C GLN A 1 -6.25 13.24 -9.27
N PHE A 2 -6.34 11.89 -9.23
CA PHE A 2 -5.16 11.03 -9.03
C PHE A 2 -4.06 11.11 -10.10
N HIS A 3 -4.39 11.20 -11.39
CA HIS A 3 -3.36 11.36 -12.44
C HIS A 3 -2.58 12.66 -12.29
N GLU A 4 -3.25 13.76 -11.94
CA GLU A 4 -2.60 15.04 -11.70
C GLU A 4 -1.71 14.98 -10.44
N ALA A 5 -2.19 14.31 -9.38
CA ALA A 5 -1.36 14.06 -8.19
C ALA A 5 -0.11 13.25 -8.53
N ALA A 6 -0.23 12.20 -9.35
CA ALA A 6 0.92 11.42 -9.81
C ALA A 6 1.92 12.29 -10.58
N LYS A 7 1.44 13.17 -11.46
CA LYS A 7 2.28 14.12 -12.21
C LYS A 7 3.02 15.08 -11.26
N LYS A 8 2.34 15.68 -10.29
CA LYS A 8 2.97 16.59 -9.32
C LYS A 8 4.00 15.89 -8.42
N LEU A 9 3.74 14.64 -8.06
CA LEU A 9 4.72 13.84 -7.32
C LEU A 9 5.93 13.49 -8.19
N GLN A 10 5.75 13.20 -9.48
CA GLN A 10 6.86 12.98 -10.41
C GLN A 10 7.71 14.25 -10.56
N GLU A 11 7.10 15.41 -10.77
CA GLU A 11 7.80 16.71 -10.80
C GLU A 11 8.61 16.95 -9.50
N ALA A 12 8.06 16.60 -8.34
CA ALA A 12 8.79 16.69 -7.06
C ALA A 12 10.00 15.75 -7.01
N LEU A 13 9.87 14.52 -7.54
CA LEU A 13 10.96 13.54 -7.57
C LEU A 13 12.03 13.84 -8.63
N GLU A 14 11.74 14.67 -9.63
CA GLU A 14 12.77 15.21 -10.53
C GLU A 14 13.70 16.18 -9.80
N VAL A 15 13.18 16.91 -8.80
CA VAL A 15 13.96 17.84 -7.97
C VAL A 15 14.66 17.11 -6.82
N GLU A 16 13.95 16.20 -6.14
CA GLU A 16 14.49 15.41 -5.04
C GLU A 16 14.18 13.90 -5.23
N PRO A 17 15.07 13.15 -5.93
CA PRO A 17 14.83 11.76 -6.30
C PRO A 17 14.68 10.80 -5.11
N SER A 18 15.22 11.16 -3.95
CA SER A 18 15.17 10.35 -2.72
C SER A 18 14.11 10.81 -1.73
N PHE A 19 13.17 11.67 -2.12
CA PHE A 19 12.14 12.18 -1.21
C PHE A 19 11.14 11.08 -0.85
N ALA A 20 11.45 10.32 0.21
CA ALA A 20 10.80 9.06 0.53
C ALA A 20 9.28 9.19 0.73
N VAL A 21 8.81 10.28 1.33
CA VAL A 21 7.37 10.57 1.49
C VAL A 21 6.69 10.78 0.13
N ALA A 22 7.32 11.49 -0.82
CA ALA A 22 6.77 11.66 -2.17
C ALA A 22 6.75 10.35 -2.95
N ILE A 23 7.80 9.53 -2.85
CA ILE A 23 7.85 8.18 -3.44
C ILE A 23 6.70 7.32 -2.88
N ALA A 24 6.55 7.25 -1.56
CA ALA A 24 5.51 6.47 -0.90
C ALA A 24 4.10 6.96 -1.28
N THR A 25 3.92 8.29 -1.35
CA THR A 25 2.66 8.91 -1.79
C THR A 25 2.35 8.57 -3.24
N LEU A 26 3.36 8.53 -4.12
CA LEU A 26 3.18 8.11 -5.51
C LEU A 26 2.75 6.65 -5.60
N GLY A 27 3.33 5.77 -4.77
CA GLY A 27 2.89 4.38 -4.64
C GLY A 27 1.44 4.25 -4.19
N LEU A 28 1.03 5.03 -3.18
CA LEU A 28 -0.37 5.13 -2.75
C LEU A 28 -1.30 5.59 -3.89
N VAL A 29 -0.89 6.60 -4.66
CA VAL A 29 -1.68 7.10 -5.82
C VAL A 29 -1.83 6.03 -6.89
N TYR A 30 -0.75 5.29 -7.24
CA TYR A 30 -0.85 4.20 -8.19
C TYR A 30 -1.76 3.08 -7.70
N ARG A 31 -1.74 2.73 -6.41
CA ARG A 31 -2.69 1.76 -5.84
C ARG A 31 -4.13 2.21 -6.06
N ARG A 32 -4.43 3.49 -5.80
CA ARG A 32 -5.77 4.06 -6.04
C ARG A 32 -6.17 4.03 -7.52
N LEU A 33 -5.24 4.32 -8.42
CA LEU A 33 -5.48 4.21 -9.86
C LEU A 33 -5.79 2.76 -10.28
N GLY A 34 -5.10 1.76 -9.71
CA GLY A 34 -5.40 0.35 -9.93
C GLY A 34 -6.79 -0.05 -9.44
N GLU A 35 -7.23 0.46 -8.28
CA GLU A 35 -8.57 0.21 -7.73
C GLU A 35 -9.69 0.78 -8.60
N LEU A 36 -9.45 1.92 -9.24
CA LEU A 36 -10.39 2.57 -10.14
C LEU A 36 -10.45 1.90 -11.52
N THR A 37 -9.43 1.11 -11.88
CA THR A 37 -9.30 0.49 -13.20
C THR A 37 -9.90 -0.92 -13.26
N LYS A 38 -11.14 -1.09 -12.77
CA LYS A 38 -11.79 -2.42 -12.65
C LYS A 38 -12.08 -3.10 -14.00
N ASN A 39 -12.30 -2.32 -15.05
CA ASN A 39 -12.69 -2.83 -16.38
C ASN A 39 -11.49 -3.12 -17.30
N ASN A 40 -10.26 -2.94 -16.82
CA ASN A 40 -9.06 -3.21 -17.60
C ASN A 40 -8.00 -3.88 -16.71
N ARG A 41 -8.03 -5.22 -16.69
CA ARG A 41 -7.12 -6.03 -15.87
C ARG A 41 -5.65 -5.75 -16.15
N GLY A 42 -5.28 -5.57 -17.42
CA GLY A 42 -3.89 -5.25 -17.80
C GLY A 42 -3.42 -3.93 -17.20
N GLN A 43 -4.24 -2.88 -17.32
CA GLN A 43 -3.93 -1.56 -16.76
C GLN A 43 -3.96 -1.56 -15.23
N GLN A 44 -4.88 -2.32 -14.61
CA GLN A 44 -4.91 -2.51 -13.16
C GLN A 44 -3.61 -3.16 -12.65
N ILE A 45 -3.17 -4.25 -13.28
CA ILE A 45 -1.92 -4.93 -12.91
C ILE A 45 -0.74 -3.97 -13.02
N ARG A 46 -0.66 -3.18 -14.10
CA ARG A 46 0.40 -2.17 -14.26
C ARG A 46 0.41 -1.18 -13.11
N TYR A 47 -0.75 -0.64 -12.73
CA TYR A 47 -0.83 0.30 -11.61
C TYR A 47 -0.45 -0.34 -10.27
N TYR A 48 -0.85 -1.58 -10.03
CA TYR A 48 -0.44 -2.28 -8.80
C TYR A 48 1.06 -2.57 -8.77
N ASN A 49 1.69 -2.93 -9.89
CA ASN A 49 3.14 -3.13 -9.94
C ASN A 49 3.89 -1.81 -9.70
N MET A 50 3.44 -0.71 -10.30
CA MET A 50 4.00 0.62 -10.04
C MET A 50 3.81 1.05 -8.58
N ALA A 51 2.68 0.69 -7.97
CA ALA A 51 2.43 0.96 -6.56
C ALA A 51 3.40 0.20 -5.66
N GLU A 52 3.59 -1.09 -5.91
CA GLU A 52 4.50 -1.95 -5.17
C GLU A 52 5.94 -1.44 -5.26
N GLU A 53 6.43 -1.18 -6.48
CA GLU A 53 7.76 -0.64 -6.72
C GLU A 53 8.01 0.62 -5.87
N LYS A 54 7.13 1.61 -5.95
CA LYS A 54 7.30 2.87 -5.22
C LYS A 54 7.19 2.69 -3.70
N LEU A 55 6.27 1.86 -3.22
CA LEU A 55 6.16 1.60 -1.78
C LEU A 55 7.41 0.90 -1.25
N LEU A 56 7.94 -0.09 -1.97
CA LEU A 56 9.17 -0.77 -1.60
C LEU A 56 10.37 0.19 -1.59
N THR A 57 10.58 0.96 -2.66
CA THR A 57 11.68 1.94 -2.72
C THR A 57 11.58 2.97 -1.57
N ALA A 58 10.39 3.44 -1.25
CA ALA A 58 10.24 4.38 -0.13
C ALA A 58 10.56 3.73 1.23
N LEU A 59 10.12 2.49 1.44
CA LEU A 59 10.36 1.74 2.68
C LEU A 59 11.81 1.24 2.81
N GLU A 60 12.55 1.15 1.71
CA GLU A 60 14.01 0.94 1.72
C GLU A 60 14.75 2.19 2.22
N LEU A 61 14.24 3.39 1.92
CA LEU A 61 14.81 4.65 2.40
C LEU A 61 14.47 4.92 3.87
N ASP A 62 13.22 4.66 4.27
CA ASP A 62 12.76 4.76 5.65
C ASP A 62 11.58 3.79 5.87
N ASP A 63 11.82 2.75 6.67
CA ASP A 63 10.86 1.69 6.93
C ASP A 63 9.73 2.11 7.89
N LYS A 64 9.86 3.28 8.52
CA LYS A 64 8.92 3.85 9.51
C LYS A 64 8.12 5.03 8.95
N LEU A 65 8.16 5.28 7.64
CA LEU A 65 7.42 6.36 7.01
C LEU A 65 5.94 6.34 7.36
N LEU A 66 5.45 7.54 7.69
CA LEU A 66 4.05 7.82 7.98
C LEU A 66 3.48 8.73 6.90
N ASN A 67 2.21 8.53 6.56
CA ASN A 67 1.46 9.48 5.76
C ASN A 67 0.97 10.66 6.64
N ASN A 68 0.29 11.63 6.02
CA ASN A 68 -0.24 12.81 6.73
C ASN A 68 -1.26 12.49 7.84
N ASP A 69 -1.92 11.33 7.78
CA ASP A 69 -2.86 10.88 8.81
C ASP A 69 -2.15 10.16 9.97
N GLY A 70 -0.82 10.00 9.89
CA GLY A 70 0.00 9.26 10.85
C GLY A 70 -0.16 7.75 10.73
N GLU A 71 -0.55 7.25 9.56
CA GLU A 71 -0.61 5.83 9.23
C GLU A 71 0.69 5.38 8.53
N SER A 72 1.16 4.17 8.85
CA SER A 72 2.38 3.63 8.26
C SER A 72 2.19 3.23 6.79
N TYR A 73 3.17 3.55 5.94
CA TYR A 73 3.19 3.05 4.55
C TYR A 73 3.36 1.54 4.44
N GLN A 74 3.85 0.84 5.48
CA GLN A 74 3.79 -0.62 5.56
C GLN A 74 2.33 -1.11 5.46
N GLY A 75 1.38 -0.41 6.09
CA GLY A 75 -0.05 -0.74 6.00
C GLY A 75 -0.64 -0.43 4.62
N THR A 76 -0.06 0.54 3.90
CA THR A 76 -0.44 0.81 2.51
C THR A 76 0.01 -0.32 1.59
N LEU A 77 1.23 -0.84 1.79
CA LEU A 77 1.75 -2.01 1.08
C LEU A 77 0.94 -3.27 1.42
N GLY A 78 0.60 -3.48 2.70
CA GLY A 78 -0.31 -4.56 3.11
C GLY A 78 -1.68 -4.48 2.42
N SER A 79 -2.25 -3.28 2.28
CA SER A 79 -3.50 -3.10 1.52
C SER A 79 -3.34 -3.39 0.03
N LEU A 80 -2.19 -3.11 -0.57
CA LEU A 80 -1.92 -3.46 -1.95
C LEU A 80 -1.90 -4.99 -2.12
N TYR A 81 -1.17 -5.69 -1.25
CA TYR A 81 -1.07 -7.15 -1.28
C TYR A 81 -2.41 -7.84 -1.06
N ARG A 82 -3.22 -7.37 -0.10
CA ARG A 82 -4.59 -7.89 0.06
C ARG A 82 -5.41 -7.77 -1.23
N ARG A 83 -5.30 -6.64 -1.94
CA ARG A 83 -6.04 -6.42 -3.20
C ARG A 83 -5.55 -7.28 -4.36
N GLN A 84 -4.32 -7.74 -4.29
CA GLN A 84 -3.73 -8.70 -5.23
C GLN A 84 -3.99 -10.16 -4.83
N GLY A 85 -4.65 -10.42 -3.69
CA GLY A 85 -4.85 -11.77 -3.15
C GLY A 85 -3.62 -12.37 -2.47
N ARG A 86 -2.58 -11.56 -2.25
CA ARG A 86 -1.32 -11.94 -1.58
C ARG A 86 -1.50 -11.80 -0.06
N PHE A 87 -2.31 -12.68 0.53
CA PHE A 87 -2.77 -12.52 1.91
C PHE A 87 -1.66 -12.67 2.95
N ASP A 88 -0.75 -13.62 2.80
CA ASP A 88 0.34 -13.83 3.76
C ASP A 88 1.28 -12.62 3.82
N GLU A 89 1.65 -12.08 2.65
CA GLU A 89 2.46 -10.87 2.54
C GLU A 89 1.69 -9.65 3.11
N ALA A 90 0.37 -9.58 2.90
CA ALA A 90 -0.44 -8.52 3.49
C ALA A 90 -0.42 -8.59 5.03
N ILE A 91 -0.58 -9.78 5.61
CA ILE A 91 -0.53 -10.01 7.06
C ILE A 91 0.82 -9.55 7.62
N GLU A 92 1.93 -9.95 7.01
CA GLU A 92 3.27 -9.54 7.43
C GLU A 92 3.39 -8.00 7.43
N ARG A 93 2.99 -7.34 6.35
CA ARG A 93 3.06 -5.88 6.24
C ARG A 93 2.18 -5.16 7.26
N TYR A 94 0.99 -5.68 7.56
CA TYR A 94 0.15 -5.09 8.60
C TYR A 94 0.71 -5.30 10.02
N HIS A 95 1.39 -6.40 10.30
CA HIS A 95 2.13 -6.58 11.56
C HIS A 95 3.27 -5.56 11.70
N HIS A 96 4.00 -5.29 10.62
CA HIS A 96 5.00 -4.21 10.61
C HIS A 96 4.36 -2.84 10.87
N ALA A 97 3.25 -2.53 10.20
CA ALA A 97 2.51 -1.30 10.43
C ALA A 97 2.06 -1.17 11.90
N ALA A 98 1.51 -2.23 12.50
CA ALA A 98 1.08 -2.22 13.91
C ALA A 98 2.24 -1.96 14.89
N LYS A 99 3.47 -2.40 14.57
CA LYS A 99 4.66 -2.11 15.38
C LYS A 99 5.06 -0.63 15.28
N ILE A 100 4.91 -0.02 14.10
CA ILE A 100 5.27 1.38 13.86
C ILE A 100 4.22 2.32 14.46
N THR A 101 2.94 1.98 14.31
CA THR A 101 1.81 2.80 14.74
C THR A 101 0.88 2.03 15.70
N PRO A 102 1.35 1.70 16.93
CA PRO A 102 0.61 0.83 17.86
C PRO A 102 -0.72 1.42 18.34
N GLY A 103 -0.93 2.74 18.22
CA GLY A 103 -2.19 3.41 18.56
C GLY A 103 -3.17 3.58 17.39
N ARG A 104 -2.85 3.09 16.19
CA ARG A 104 -3.70 3.23 15.00
C ARG A 104 -4.51 1.99 14.76
N SER A 105 -5.82 2.16 14.52
CA SER A 105 -6.74 1.04 14.29
C SER A 105 -6.60 0.39 12.92
N TYR A 106 -6.07 1.11 11.93
CA TYR A 106 -5.99 0.66 10.54
C TYR A 106 -5.27 -0.70 10.36
N PRO A 107 -4.07 -0.96 10.91
CA PRO A 107 -3.43 -2.27 10.76
C PRO A 107 -4.20 -3.39 11.45
N PHE A 108 -4.74 -3.17 12.66
CA PHE A 108 -5.49 -4.18 13.40
C PHE A 108 -6.80 -4.55 12.72
N LEU A 109 -7.52 -3.56 12.18
CA LEU A 109 -8.74 -3.79 11.41
C LEU A 109 -8.46 -4.66 10.18
N ASN A 110 -7.39 -4.36 9.44
CA ASN A 110 -7.07 -5.14 8.24
C ASN A 110 -6.54 -6.55 8.57
N LEU A 111 -5.80 -6.73 9.66
CA LEU A 111 -5.42 -8.06 10.16
C LEU A 111 -6.66 -8.89 10.52
N ALA A 112 -7.60 -8.30 11.27
CA ALA A 112 -8.85 -8.97 11.64
C ALA A 112 -9.65 -9.39 10.41
N LEU A 113 -9.77 -8.52 9.39
CA LEU A 113 -10.43 -8.84 8.14
C LEU A 113 -9.74 -9.98 7.39
N LEU A 114 -8.40 -9.99 7.34
CA LEU A 114 -7.65 -11.05 6.67
C LEU A 114 -7.78 -12.41 7.38
N TYR A 115 -7.73 -12.43 8.72
CA TYR A 115 -7.93 -13.66 9.46
C TYR A 115 -9.36 -14.16 9.36
N TYR A 116 -10.35 -13.26 9.32
CA TYR A 116 -11.74 -13.62 9.06
C TYR A 116 -11.91 -14.24 7.66
N GLU A 117 -11.36 -13.60 6.62
CA GLU A 117 -11.39 -14.10 5.24
C GLU A 117 -10.68 -15.47 5.11
N GLN A 118 -9.57 -15.70 5.82
CA GLN A 118 -8.87 -16.99 5.80
C GLN A 118 -9.68 -18.12 6.46
N VAL A 119 -10.46 -17.82 7.51
CA VAL A 119 -11.35 -18.81 8.15
C VAL A 119 -12.48 -19.24 7.21
N ASP A 120 -13.02 -18.32 6.41
CA ASP A 120 -14.08 -18.61 5.43
C ASP A 120 -13.60 -19.46 4.22
N ILE A 121 -12.28 -19.55 3.98
CA ILE A 121 -11.69 -20.33 2.87
C ILE A 121 -11.38 -21.78 3.29
N LEU A 122 -11.28 -22.06 4.59
CA LEU A 122 -11.08 -23.42 5.09
C LEU A 122 -12.43 -24.16 5.12
N PRO A 123 -12.55 -25.37 4.52
CA PRO A 123 -13.77 -26.15 4.67
C PRO A 123 -13.95 -26.47 6.16
N MET A 124 -15.06 -26.01 6.73
CA MET A 124 -15.48 -26.43 8.06
C MET A 124 -15.62 -27.97 8.06
N PRO A 125 -15.10 -28.66 9.09
CA PRO A 125 -15.15 -30.11 9.18
C PRO A 125 -16.58 -30.67 9.21
#